data_AF-A0AB37IAW4-F1
#
_entry.id   AF-A0AB37IAW4-F1
#
_cell.length_a   1.000
_cell.length_b   1.000
_cell.length_c   1.000
_cell.angle_alpha   90.00
_cell.angle_beta   90.00
_cell.angle_gamma   90.00
#
_symmetry.space_group_name_H-M   'P 1'
#
loop_
_entity.id
_entity.type
_entity.pdbx_description
1 polymer ?
#
loop_
_entity_poly.entity_id
_entity_poly.type
_entity_poly.pdbx_seq_one_letter_code
_entity_poly.pdbx_strand_id
1 'polypeptide(L)'
;MAEMMTISKAEWERMNERLDALEKQNKLKVDYKRKFCKEVNQWLERQDSKRIEQQRTAIYEAVKSSLEFKSLDELNEENYQYAVNVFEQQKFFFRRRITVKDVITYERKN
;
A
#
# COMPACT_ATOMS: atom_id res chain seq x y z
N MET A 1 -28.27 3.92 40.75
CA MET A 1 -28.46 5.34 40.43
C MET A 1 -27.44 5.67 39.35
N ALA A 2 -27.88 5.81 38.10
CA ALA A 2 -27.03 6.21 36.99
C ALA A 2 -27.53 7.59 36.55
N GLU A 3 -26.70 8.61 36.72
CA GLU A 3 -26.97 9.95 36.20
C GLU A 3 -26.88 9.89 34.68
N MET A 4 -28.02 9.93 33.99
CA MET A 4 -28.03 10.18 32.54
C MET A 4 -27.73 11.67 32.34
N MET A 5 -26.52 11.98 31.85
CA MET A 5 -26.21 13.33 31.38
C MET A 5 -27.07 13.66 30.17
N THR A 6 -28.07 14.52 30.35
CA THR A 6 -28.81 15.15 29.25
C THR A 6 -28.00 16.33 28.73
N ILE A 7 -27.23 16.11 27.67
CA ILE A 7 -26.49 17.16 26.97
C ILE A 7 -27.50 18.11 26.31
N SER A 8 -27.32 19.42 26.50
CA SER A 8 -28.18 20.42 25.85
C SER A 8 -27.87 20.52 24.35
N LYS A 9 -28.87 20.90 23.54
CA LYS A 9 -28.71 21.00 22.07
C LYS A 9 -27.52 21.89 21.66
N ALA A 10 -27.29 22.99 22.39
CA ALA A 10 -26.19 23.91 22.14
C ALA A 10 -24.80 23.31 22.48
N GLU A 11 -24.73 22.45 23.50
CA GLU A 11 -23.49 21.73 23.83
C GLU A 11 -23.19 20.63 22.82
N TRP A 12 -24.21 19.97 22.31
CA TRP A 12 -24.09 18.98 21.24
C TRP A 12 -23.60 19.61 19.93
N GLU A 13 -24.16 20.77 19.55
CA GLU A 13 -23.73 21.52 18.36
C GLU A 13 -22.27 21.98 18.47
N ARG A 14 -21.84 22.51 19.62
CA ARG A 14 -20.42 22.88 19.84
C ARG A 14 -19.46 21.68 19.85
N MET A 15 -19.92 20.52 20.35
CA MET A 15 -19.15 19.27 20.26
C MET A 15 -18.99 18.82 18.81
N ASN A 16 -20.06 18.91 18.01
CA ASN A 16 -20.01 18.54 16.60
C ASN A 16 -19.15 19.49 15.76
N GLU A 17 -19.21 20.80 15.98
CA GLU A 17 -18.34 21.75 15.28
C GLU A 17 -16.85 21.52 15.62
N ARG A 18 -16.55 21.15 16.86
CA ARG A 18 -15.20 20.74 17.28
C ARG A 18 -14.77 19.43 16.64
N LEU A 19 -15.68 18.46 16.53
CA LEU A 19 -15.45 17.20 15.82
C LEU A 19 -15.20 17.45 14.33
N ASP A 20 -16.00 18.27 13.67
CA ASP A 20 -15.83 18.64 12.26
C ASP A 20 -14.52 19.40 12.02
N ALA A 21 -14.13 20.30 12.94
CA ALA A 21 -12.86 21.00 12.86
C ALA A 21 -11.67 20.06 13.08
N LEU A 22 -11.81 19.11 14.02
CA LEU A 22 -10.84 18.04 14.22
C LEU A 22 -10.79 17.12 13.00
N GLU A 23 -11.90 16.71 12.40
CA GLU A 23 -11.95 15.88 11.19
C GLU A 23 -11.43 16.61 9.95
N LYS A 24 -11.63 17.92 9.86
CA LYS A 24 -11.01 18.75 8.81
C LYS A 24 -9.52 18.93 9.02
N GLN A 25 -9.03 18.98 10.26
CA GLN A 25 -7.59 18.94 10.59
C GLN A 25 -6.99 17.53 10.44
N ASN A 26 -7.77 16.50 10.75
CA ASN A 26 -7.49 15.07 10.57
C ASN A 26 -7.98 14.57 9.22
N LYS A 27 -8.09 15.45 8.20
CA LYS A 27 -8.13 15.00 6.81
C LYS A 27 -6.86 14.20 6.63
N LEU A 28 -6.99 12.89 6.82
CA LEU A 28 -5.93 11.91 6.79
C LEU A 28 -5.20 12.16 5.49
N LYS A 29 -4.04 12.84 5.54
CA LYS A 29 -3.11 12.81 4.43
C LYS A 29 -2.88 11.32 4.24
N VAL A 30 -3.47 10.76 3.18
CA VAL A 30 -3.37 9.35 2.89
C VAL A 30 -1.89 9.08 2.82
N ASP A 31 -1.37 8.32 3.77
CA ASP A 31 0.02 7.93 3.79
C ASP A 31 0.17 6.83 2.72
N TYR A 32 0.45 7.29 1.49
CA TYR A 32 0.54 6.43 0.32
C TYR A 32 1.69 5.43 0.44
N LYS A 33 2.77 5.77 1.16
CA LYS A 33 3.81 4.80 1.53
C LYS A 33 3.25 3.69 2.39
N ARG A 34 2.58 4.04 3.49
CA ARG A 34 1.99 3.04 4.40
C ARG A 34 0.94 2.18 3.69
N LYS A 35 0.14 2.80 2.83
CA LYS A 35 -0.86 2.09 2.00
C LYS A 35 -0.18 1.09 1.06
N PHE A 36 0.85 1.53 0.33
CA PHE A 36 1.60 0.68 -0.59
C PHE A 36 2.31 -0.48 0.13
N CYS A 37 3.03 -0.20 1.22
CA CYS A 37 3.70 -1.22 2.03
C CYS A 37 2.72 -2.29 2.55
N LYS A 38 1.49 -1.89 2.92
CA LYS A 38 0.46 -2.82 3.35
C LYS A 38 0.03 -3.76 2.22
N GLU A 39 -0.18 -3.25 1.00
CA GLU A 39 -0.53 -4.07 -0.16
C GLU A 39 0.58 -5.07 -0.51
N VAL A 40 1.85 -4.65 -0.44
CA VAL A 40 3.00 -5.53 -0.65
C VAL A 40 3.09 -6.62 0.40
N ASN A 41 2.97 -6.26 1.69
CA ASN A 41 3.02 -7.24 2.78
C ASN A 41 1.88 -8.25 2.70
N GLN A 42 0.64 -7.81 2.43
CA GLN A 42 -0.51 -8.72 2.30
C GLN A 42 -0.32 -9.73 1.15
N TRP A 43 0.32 -9.33 0.06
CA TRP A 43 0.63 -10.25 -1.03
C TRP A 43 1.73 -11.23 -0.64
N LEU A 44 2.80 -10.76 0.02
CA LEU A 44 3.93 -11.58 0.46
C LEU A 44 3.55 -12.59 1.55
N GLU A 45 2.68 -12.21 2.49
CA GLU A 45 2.16 -13.12 3.53
C GLU A 45 1.40 -14.32 2.95
N ARG A 46 0.83 -14.16 1.75
CA ARG A 46 0.15 -15.24 1.02
C ARG A 46 1.12 -16.10 0.20
N GLN A 47 2.41 -15.76 0.15
CA GLN A 47 3.44 -16.57 -0.50
C GLN A 47 4.11 -17.46 0.54
N ASP A 48 4.16 -18.78 0.29
CA ASP A 48 4.97 -19.71 1.08
C ASP A 48 6.45 -19.65 0.63
N SER A 49 7.09 -18.50 0.84
CA SER A 49 8.43 -18.22 0.34
C SER A 49 9.38 -17.90 1.49
N LYS A 50 10.49 -18.66 1.59
CA LYS A 50 11.60 -18.35 2.51
C LYS A 50 12.37 -17.06 2.16
N ARG A 51 11.97 -16.36 1.08
CA ARG A 51 12.65 -15.17 0.55
C ARG A 51 11.76 -13.92 0.56
N ILE A 52 10.74 -13.87 1.41
CA ILE A 52 9.81 -12.73 1.55
C ILE A 52 10.54 -11.38 1.64
N GLU A 53 11.57 -11.26 2.48
CA GLU A 53 12.31 -10.00 2.64
C GLU A 53 13.05 -9.59 1.36
N GLN A 54 13.67 -10.54 0.64
CA GLN A 54 14.35 -10.24 -0.63
C GLN A 54 13.36 -9.79 -1.71
N GLN A 55 12.18 -10.43 -1.77
CA GLN A 55 11.11 -10.04 -2.70
C GLN A 55 10.56 -8.66 -2.35
N ARG A 56 10.38 -8.36 -1.06
CA ARG A 56 9.96 -7.03 -0.59
C ARG A 56 10.94 -5.95 -1.03
N THR A 57 12.22 -6.13 -0.74
CA THR A 57 13.26 -5.17 -1.14
C THR A 57 13.29 -4.98 -2.65
N ALA A 58 13.21 -6.07 -3.43
CA ALA A 58 13.20 -5.97 -4.89
C ALA A 58 11.99 -5.17 -5.42
N ILE A 59 10.79 -5.35 -4.84
CA ILE A 59 9.60 -4.58 -5.20
C ILE A 59 9.81 -3.10 -4.88
N TYR A 60 10.32 -2.77 -3.69
CA TYR A 60 10.54 -1.39 -3.27
C TYR A 60 11.59 -0.68 -4.13
N GLU A 61 12.70 -1.35 -4.44
CA GLU A 61 13.71 -0.80 -5.36
C GLU A 61 13.14 -0.63 -6.78
N ALA A 62 12.38 -1.59 -7.30
CA ALA A 62 11.77 -1.46 -8.63
C ALA A 62 10.82 -0.25 -8.72
N VAL A 63 9.99 -0.02 -7.70
CA VAL A 63 9.10 1.15 -7.66
C VAL A 63 9.90 2.44 -7.56
N LYS A 64 10.90 2.50 -6.67
CA LYS A 64 11.77 3.68 -6.54
C LYS A 64 12.48 4.00 -7.87
N SER A 65 13.07 3.01 -8.53
CA SER A 65 13.74 3.21 -9.82
C SER A 65 12.76 3.62 -10.92
N SER A 66 11.55 3.06 -10.95
CA SER A 66 10.56 3.36 -11.99
C SER A 66 9.93 4.75 -11.85
N LEU A 67 9.90 5.29 -10.63
CA LEU A 67 9.39 6.64 -10.32
C LEU A 67 10.50 7.66 -10.07
N GLU A 68 11.77 7.25 -10.19
CA GLU A 68 12.95 8.07 -9.88
C GLU A 68 12.98 8.63 -8.43
N PHE A 69 12.42 7.90 -7.48
CA PHE A 69 12.37 8.29 -6.07
C PHE A 69 13.60 7.84 -5.29
N LYS A 70 13.97 8.66 -4.29
CA LYS A 70 14.96 8.29 -3.28
C LYS A 70 14.31 7.48 -2.15
N SER A 71 13.05 7.80 -1.81
CA SER A 71 12.27 7.09 -0.80
C SER A 71 10.83 6.86 -1.24
N LEU A 72 10.21 5.78 -0.73
CA LEU A 72 8.77 5.56 -0.89
C LEU A 72 7.92 6.63 -0.18
N ASP A 73 8.51 7.45 0.71
CA ASP A 73 7.82 8.61 1.33
C ASP A 73 7.39 9.65 0.28
N GLU A 74 7.96 9.62 -0.92
CA GLU A 74 7.61 10.49 -2.04
C GLU A 74 6.32 10.03 -2.78
N LEU A 75 5.76 8.88 -2.37
CA LEU A 75 4.48 8.42 -2.89
C LEU A 75 3.36 9.39 -2.50
N ASN A 76 2.54 9.72 -3.49
CA ASN A 76 1.40 10.60 -3.37
C ASN A 76 0.27 10.14 -4.31
N GLU A 77 -0.84 10.87 -4.33
CA GLU A 77 -2.02 10.50 -5.11
C GLU A 77 -1.74 10.36 -6.62
N GLU A 78 -0.91 11.23 -7.17
CA GLU A 78 -0.64 11.31 -8.61
C GLU A 78 0.19 10.12 -9.12
N ASN A 79 1.13 9.64 -8.29
CA ASN A 79 2.06 8.58 -8.68
C ASN A 79 1.68 7.19 -8.12
N TYR A 80 0.72 7.12 -7.19
CA TYR A 80 0.37 5.87 -6.51
C TYR A 80 -0.07 4.78 -7.47
N GLN A 81 -0.90 5.10 -8.46
CA GLN A 81 -1.40 4.10 -9.40
C GLN A 81 -0.27 3.50 -10.23
N TYR A 82 0.75 4.28 -10.58
CA TYR A 82 1.91 3.78 -11.29
C TYR A 82 2.75 2.85 -10.40
N ALA A 83 2.95 3.20 -9.12
CA ALA A 83 3.62 2.32 -8.16
C ALA A 83 2.92 0.96 -8.02
N VAL A 84 1.57 0.96 -7.97
CA VAL A 84 0.77 -0.27 -7.96
C VAL A 84 0.95 -1.07 -9.25
N ASN A 85 0.97 -0.41 -10.42
CA ASN A 85 1.19 -1.11 -11.70
C ASN A 85 2.57 -1.77 -11.77
N VAL A 86 3.63 -1.08 -11.32
CA VAL A 86 4.98 -1.66 -11.23
C VAL A 86 4.98 -2.86 -10.28
N PHE A 87 4.30 -2.75 -9.14
CA PHE A 87 4.14 -3.87 -8.23
C PHE A 87 3.45 -5.08 -8.88
N GLU A 88 2.35 -4.88 -9.61
CA GLU A 88 1.66 -5.96 -10.34
C GLU A 88 2.59 -6.66 -11.36
N GLN A 89 3.42 -5.90 -12.08
CA GLN A 89 4.42 -6.48 -12.98
C GLN A 89 5.44 -7.33 -12.21
N GLN A 90 5.91 -6.86 -11.05
CA GLN A 90 6.83 -7.63 -10.20
C GLN A 90 6.18 -8.92 -9.69
N LYS A 91 4.89 -8.90 -9.30
CA LYS A 91 4.15 -10.11 -8.91
C LYS A 91 4.20 -11.16 -10.01
N PHE A 92 4.05 -10.74 -11.26
CA PHE A 92 4.13 -11.64 -12.41
C PHE A 92 5.50 -12.28 -12.55
N PHE A 93 6.60 -11.54 -12.41
CA PHE A 93 7.96 -12.10 -12.45
C PHE A 93 8.22 -13.08 -11.29
N PHE A 94 7.74 -12.80 -10.09
CA PHE A 94 7.89 -13.71 -8.96
C PHE A 94 7.02 -14.97 -9.07
N ARG A 95 5.80 -14.85 -9.60
CA ARG A 95 4.95 -16.00 -9.94
C ARG A 95 5.52 -16.80 -11.13
N ARG A 96 6.14 -16.12 -12.10
CA ARG A 96 6.84 -16.69 -13.26
C ARG A 96 8.30 -17.07 -12.98
N ARG A 97 8.68 -17.35 -11.73
CA ARG A 97 9.71 -18.37 -11.48
C ARG A 97 9.19 -19.80 -11.74
N ILE A 98 8.29 -19.95 -12.71
CA ILE A 98 8.49 -20.84 -13.85
C ILE A 98 10.01 -20.99 -14.09
N THR A 99 10.48 -22.18 -13.75
CA THR A 99 11.90 -22.56 -13.71
C THR A 99 12.60 -22.22 -15.04
N VAL A 100 13.92 -22.01 -15.03
CA VAL A 100 14.74 -21.89 -16.26
C VAL A 100 14.43 -23.03 -17.28
N LYS A 101 13.93 -24.18 -16.80
CA LYS A 101 13.40 -25.28 -17.63
C LYS A 101 12.25 -24.87 -18.55
N ASP A 102 11.33 -24.03 -18.11
CA ASP A 102 10.14 -23.69 -18.87
C ASP A 102 10.42 -22.66 -19.98
N VAL A 103 11.44 -21.81 -19.80
CA VAL A 103 11.95 -20.90 -20.85
C VAL A 103 12.59 -21.69 -21.99
N ILE A 104 13.41 -22.71 -21.66
CA ILE A 104 14.05 -23.60 -22.65
C ILE A 104 13.02 -24.42 -23.45
N THR A 105 11.84 -24.68 -22.88
CA THR A 105 10.82 -25.50 -23.55
C THR A 105 10.09 -24.74 -24.66
N TYR A 106 10.02 -23.40 -24.59
CA TYR A 106 9.40 -22.57 -25.63
C TYR A 106 10.33 -22.33 -26.83
N GLU A 107 11.64 -22.24 -26.63
CA GLU A 107 12.61 -22.08 -27.73
C GLU A 107 12.84 -23.35 -28.54
N ARG A 108 12.44 -24.53 -28.05
CA ARG A 108 12.50 -25.79 -28.82
C ARG A 108 11.27 -26.07 -29.68
N LYS A 109 10.21 -25.26 -29.58
CA LYS A 109 8.95 -25.47 -30.31
C LYS A 109 8.67 -24.41 -31.38
N ASN A 110 9.56 -23.44 -31.58
CA ASN A 110 9.57 -22.55 -32.74
C ASN A 110 10.69 -22.94 -33.70
#